data_AF-A0ABC9SQL3-F1
#
_entry.id   AF-A0ABC9SQL3-F1
#
_cell.length_a   1.000
_cell.length_b   1.000
_cell.length_c   1.000
_cell.angle_alpha   90.00
_cell.angle_beta   90.00
_cell.angle_gamma   90.00
#
_symmetry.space_group_name_H-M   'P 1'
#
loop_
_entity.id
_entity.type
_entity.pdbx_description
1 polymer ?
#
loop_
_entity_poly.entity_id
_entity_poly.type
_entity_poly.pdbx_seq_one_letter_code
_entity_poly.pdbx_strand_id
1 'polypeptide(L)'
;MRNDEVQNGEVFVKFFVGARNGLMAAMGAELWHTYCALATYMDRNGRCYPSQDQLARNLGIRRETVSRRMKRLLDFRWKGEPIVTVERVRTKDNQFTNIVYTVDPSNAFRIFTE
;
A
#
# COMPACT_ATOMS: atom_id res chain seq x y z
N MET A 1 -8.24 -21.46 23.90
CA MET A 1 -7.51 -20.16 23.96
C MET A 1 -8.56 -19.07 23.86
N ARG A 2 -8.64 -18.20 24.87
CA ARG A 2 -9.66 -17.14 24.93
C ARG A 2 -9.40 -16.10 23.84
N ASN A 3 -10.47 -15.78 23.15
CA ASN A 3 -10.64 -14.60 22.33
C ASN A 3 -10.69 -13.35 23.24
N ASP A 4 -10.62 -12.17 22.62
CA ASP A 4 -10.93 -10.84 23.18
C ASP A 4 -9.69 -10.14 23.77
N GLU A 5 -9.29 -8.92 23.38
CA GLU A 5 -10.01 -7.78 22.83
C GLU A 5 -9.09 -7.03 21.86
N VAL A 6 -9.61 -6.74 20.68
CA VAL A 6 -9.03 -5.68 19.87
C VAL A 6 -9.52 -4.35 20.52
N GLN A 7 -8.59 -3.40 20.75
CA GLN A 7 -8.86 -2.17 21.50
C GLN A 7 -9.51 -1.08 20.63
N ASN A 8 -10.57 -0.46 21.18
CA ASN A 8 -11.31 0.69 20.66
C ASN A 8 -10.38 1.73 19.97
N GLY A 9 -10.41 1.78 18.63
CA GLY A 9 -9.47 2.52 17.77
C GLY A 9 -9.00 1.77 16.52
N GLU A 10 -9.48 0.54 16.29
CA GLU A 10 -9.10 -0.28 15.15
C GLU A 10 -9.48 0.29 13.78
N VAL A 11 -8.44 0.63 13.02
CA VAL A 11 -8.59 0.85 11.59
C VAL A 11 -8.54 -0.51 10.88
N PHE A 12 -9.71 -0.99 10.45
CA PHE A 12 -9.80 -2.15 9.57
C PHE A 12 -9.55 -1.73 8.12
N VAL A 13 -8.59 -2.37 7.46
CA VAL A 13 -8.50 -2.30 6.00
C VAL A 13 -9.46 -3.36 5.43
N LYS A 14 -10.56 -2.93 4.80
CA LYS A 14 -11.47 -3.88 4.13
C LYS A 14 -10.76 -4.45 2.92
N PHE A 15 -10.67 -5.77 2.91
CA PHE A 15 -10.06 -6.54 1.85
C PHE A 15 -11.11 -7.04 0.87
N PHE A 16 -11.02 -6.67 -0.41
CA PHE A 16 -11.96 -7.18 -1.41
C PHE A 16 -11.68 -8.64 -1.71
N VAL A 17 -12.73 -9.47 -1.60
CA VAL A 17 -12.70 -10.88 -1.99
C VAL A 17 -12.24 -11.05 -3.45
N GLY A 18 -12.50 -10.05 -4.30
CA GLY A 18 -12.06 -10.01 -5.70
C GLY A 18 -10.55 -10.11 -5.90
N ALA A 19 -9.72 -9.75 -4.92
CA ALA A 19 -8.27 -9.95 -5.00
C ALA A 19 -7.87 -11.44 -5.12
N ARG A 20 -8.74 -12.36 -4.66
CA ARG A 20 -8.56 -13.81 -4.81
C ARG A 20 -8.72 -14.28 -6.25
N ASN A 21 -9.27 -13.47 -7.15
CA ASN A 21 -9.49 -13.80 -8.56
C ASN A 21 -8.22 -13.64 -9.42
N GLY A 22 -7.08 -14.10 -8.89
CA GLY A 22 -5.79 -14.12 -9.59
C GLY A 22 -4.87 -12.94 -9.32
N LEU A 23 -5.34 -11.84 -8.71
CA LEU A 23 -4.48 -10.69 -8.41
C LEU A 23 -3.33 -11.06 -7.45
N MET A 24 -3.66 -11.79 -6.37
CA MET A 24 -2.66 -12.27 -5.41
C MET A 24 -1.61 -13.17 -6.08
N ALA A 25 -2.04 -14.06 -6.97
CA ALA A 25 -1.15 -14.95 -7.71
C ALA A 25 -0.26 -14.19 -8.70
N ALA A 26 -0.82 -13.20 -9.41
CA ALA A 26 -0.09 -12.38 -10.38
C ALA A 26 0.99 -11.49 -9.71
N MET A 27 0.70 -10.95 -8.52
CA MET A 27 1.70 -10.20 -7.75
C MET A 27 2.80 -11.10 -7.18
N GLY A 28 2.43 -12.31 -6.75
CA GLY A 28 3.30 -13.18 -5.96
C GLY A 28 3.56 -12.64 -4.55
N ALA A 29 4.14 -13.48 -3.69
CA ALA A 29 4.27 -13.19 -2.25
C ALA A 29 5.04 -11.89 -1.96
N GLU A 30 6.08 -11.59 -2.74
CA GLU A 30 6.92 -10.41 -2.50
C GLU A 30 6.18 -9.08 -2.74
N LEU A 31 5.51 -8.94 -3.89
CA LEU A 31 4.79 -7.72 -4.22
C LEU A 31 3.51 -7.62 -3.41
N TRP A 32 2.84 -8.75 -3.15
CA TRP A 32 1.69 -8.81 -2.27
C TRP A 32 2.00 -8.27 -0.88
N HIS A 33 3.10 -8.73 -0.27
CA HIS A 33 3.54 -8.26 1.04
C HIS A 33 3.81 -6.74 1.05
N THR A 34 4.48 -6.22 0.01
CA THR A 34 4.76 -4.79 -0.13
C THR A 34 3.48 -3.97 -0.30
N TYR A 35 2.54 -4.48 -1.10
CA TYR A 35 1.26 -3.85 -1.37
C TYR A 35 0.38 -3.77 -0.11
N CYS A 36 0.31 -4.85 0.68
CA CYS A 36 -0.35 -4.84 1.99
C CYS A 36 0.26 -3.79 2.93
N ALA A 37 1.59 -3.73 3.05
CA ALA A 37 2.26 -2.78 3.92
C ALA A 37 2.05 -1.33 3.48
N LEU A 38 1.95 -1.06 2.17
CA LEU A 38 1.62 0.27 1.67
C LEU A 38 0.18 0.66 2.01
N ALA A 39 -0.76 -0.28 1.86
CA ALA A 39 -2.18 -0.05 2.10
C ALA A 39 -2.51 0.30 3.56
N THR A 40 -1.65 -0.03 4.53
CA THR A 40 -1.85 0.39 5.93
C THR A 40 -1.63 1.89 6.15
N TYR A 41 -1.03 2.60 5.19
CA TYR A 41 -0.84 4.06 5.23
C TYR A 41 -1.92 4.82 4.47
N MET A 42 -2.90 4.10 3.92
CA MET A 42 -3.90 4.64 3.01
C MET A 42 -4.85 5.59 3.76
N ASP A 43 -5.15 6.74 3.16
CA ASP A 43 -6.21 7.64 3.58
C ASP A 43 -7.53 7.31 2.88
N ARG A 44 -8.59 8.09 3.14
CA ARG A 44 -9.92 7.90 2.53
C ARG A 44 -9.93 7.94 0.99
N ASN A 45 -8.91 8.53 0.37
CA ASN A 45 -8.79 8.70 -1.08
C ASN A 45 -7.79 7.73 -1.71
N GLY A 46 -7.26 6.76 -0.96
CA GLY A 46 -6.25 5.85 -1.47
C GLY A 46 -4.81 6.37 -1.33
N ARG A 47 -4.58 7.58 -0.77
CA ARG A 47 -3.24 8.16 -0.69
C ARG A 47 -2.47 7.61 0.50
N CYS A 48 -1.22 7.24 0.26
CA CYS A 48 -0.30 6.68 1.25
C CYS A 48 0.94 7.56 1.36
N TYR A 49 1.34 7.87 2.60
CA TYR A 49 2.47 8.76 2.89
C TYR A 49 3.63 8.11 3.68
N PRO A 50 4.04 6.85 3.42
CA PRO A 50 5.16 6.26 4.13
C PRO A 50 6.51 6.71 3.56
N SER A 51 7.50 6.86 4.45
CA SER A 51 8.90 6.87 4.05
C SER A 51 9.40 5.45 3.71
N GLN A 52 10.48 5.35 2.94
CA GLN A 52 11.09 4.04 2.68
C GLN A 52 11.62 3.36 3.95
N ASP A 53 12.02 4.12 4.97
CA ASP A 53 12.46 3.55 6.26
C ASP A 53 11.29 2.98 7.07
N GLN A 54 10.13 3.63 7.02
CA GLN A 54 8.91 3.10 7.63
C GLN A 54 8.53 1.76 6.99
N LEU A 55 8.50 1.70 5.65
CA LEU A 55 8.25 0.45 4.93
C LEU A 55 9.31 -0.61 5.24
N ALA A 56 10.59 -0.23 5.32
CA ALA A 56 11.68 -1.15 5.63
C ALA A 56 11.50 -1.81 7.00
N ARG A 57 11.16 -1.01 8.02
CA ARG A 57 10.86 -1.51 9.38
C ARG A 57 9.65 -2.43 9.39
N ASN A 58 8.55 -2.03 8.77
CA ASN A 58 7.31 -2.82 8.77
C ASN A 58 7.47 -4.14 8.02
N LEU A 59 8.23 -4.14 6.92
CA LEU A 59 8.45 -5.32 6.09
C LEU A 59 9.59 -6.21 6.61
N GLY A 60 10.39 -5.74 7.58
CA GLY A 60 11.55 -6.46 8.10
C GLY A 60 12.66 -6.66 7.06
N ILE A 61 12.86 -5.70 6.15
CA ILE A 61 13.84 -5.78 5.05
C ILE A 61 14.67 -4.51 4.94
N ARG A 62 15.79 -4.59 4.21
CA ARG A 62 16.64 -3.43 3.94
C ARG A 62 15.95 -2.38 3.07
N ARG A 63 16.26 -1.11 3.29
CA ARG A 63 15.69 0.03 2.54
C ARG A 63 15.88 -0.10 1.03
N GLU A 64 17.03 -0.61 0.56
CA GLU A 64 17.29 -0.82 -0.86
C GLU A 64 16.34 -1.86 -1.47
N THR A 65 15.96 -2.87 -0.67
CA THR A 65 14.97 -3.88 -1.09
C THR A 65 13.58 -3.28 -1.17
N VAL A 66 13.19 -2.40 -0.25
CA VAL A 66 11.95 -1.62 -0.35
C VAL A 66 11.94 -0.82 -1.65
N SER A 67 13.01 -0.08 -1.94
CA SER A 67 13.09 0.75 -3.14
C SER A 67 12.87 -0.08 -4.42
N ARG A 68 13.51 -1.25 -4.52
CA ARG A 68 13.32 -2.19 -5.63
C ARG A 68 11.89 -2.74 -5.71
N ARG A 69 11.30 -3.14 -4.58
CA ARG A 69 9.93 -3.67 -4.52
C ARG A 69 8.89 -2.61 -4.87
N MET A 70 9.06 -1.38 -4.38
CA MET A 70 8.20 -0.25 -4.73
C MET A 70 8.26 0.08 -6.21
N LYS A 71 9.45 0.09 -6.82
CA LYS A 71 9.56 0.26 -8.28
C LYS A 71 8.77 -0.81 -9.04
N ARG A 72 8.96 -2.08 -8.67
CA ARG A 72 8.20 -3.20 -9.27
C ARG A 72 6.69 -3.07 -9.05
N LEU A 73 6.26 -2.57 -7.89
CA LEU A 73 4.84 -2.36 -7.58
C LEU A 73 4.24 -1.23 -8.42
N LEU A 74 4.99 -0.15 -8.67
CA LEU A 74 4.58 0.94 -9.56
C LEU A 74 4.55 0.52 -11.05
N ASP A 75 5.40 -0.42 -11.43
CA ASP A 75 5.43 -0.99 -12.78
C ASP A 75 4.36 -2.08 -12.99
N PHE A 76 3.81 -2.64 -11.91
CA PHE A 76 2.81 -3.71 -11.97
C PHE A 76 1.50 -3.22 -12.60
N ARG A 77 0.90 -4.06 -13.45
CA ARG A 77 -0.40 -3.81 -14.08
C ARG A 77 -1.34 -4.96 -13.82
N TRP A 78 -2.55 -4.65 -13.38
CA TRP A 78 -3.63 -5.61 -13.25
C TRP A 78 -4.68 -5.31 -14.32
N LYS A 79 -4.94 -6.27 -15.22
CA LYS A 79 -5.84 -6.09 -16.36
C LYS A 79 -5.52 -4.84 -17.22
N GLY A 80 -4.24 -4.51 -17.35
CA GLY A 80 -3.77 -3.35 -18.12
C GLY A 80 -3.62 -2.06 -17.29
N GLU A 81 -4.20 -1.99 -16.09
CA GLU A 81 -4.23 -0.76 -15.29
C GLU A 81 -3.21 -0.77 -14.14
N PRO A 82 -2.60 0.39 -13.79
CA PRO A 82 -1.76 0.51 -12.61
C PRO A 82 -2.59 0.41 -11.33
N ILE A 83 -2.17 -0.46 -10.41
CA ILE A 83 -2.83 -0.59 -9.09
C ILE A 83 -2.23 0.35 -8.03
N VAL A 84 -1.01 0.83 -8.26
CA VAL A 84 -0.36 1.86 -7.46
C VAL A 84 0.25 2.90 -8.38
N THR A 85 0.03 4.18 -8.08
CA THR A 85 0.67 5.31 -8.77
C THR A 85 1.50 6.13 -7.78
N VAL A 86 2.33 7.03 -8.31
CA VAL A 86 3.16 7.92 -7.49
C VAL A 86 3.16 9.33 -8.06
N GLU A 87 3.02 10.30 -7.17
CA GLU A 87 3.14 11.72 -7.47
C GLU A 87 4.27 12.34 -6.65
N ARG A 88 5.00 13.27 -7.28
CA ARG A 88 6.05 14.05 -6.64
C ARG A 88 5.54 15.47 -6.44
N VAL A 89 5.14 15.78 -5.22
CA VAL A 89 4.61 17.11 -4.87
C VAL A 89 5.75 18.00 -4.39
N ARG A 90 5.94 19.14 -5.07
CA ARG A 90 6.82 20.22 -4.62
C ARG A 90 5.97 21.30 -3.99
N THR A 91 6.09 21.49 -2.69
CA THR A 91 5.53 22.67 -1.99
C THR A 91 6.52 23.82 -2.13
N LYS A 92 6.04 25.04 -2.44
CA LYS A 92 6.88 26.22 -2.68
C LYS A 92 7.81 26.57 -1.51
N ASP A 93 7.47 26.12 -0.29
CA ASP A 93 8.20 26.42 0.94
C ASP A 93 8.97 25.23 1.53
N ASN A 94 8.88 24.04 0.92
CA ASN A 94 9.51 22.84 1.45
C ASN A 94 10.75 22.48 0.63
N GLN A 95 11.91 22.36 1.28
CA GLN A 95 13.15 21.95 0.60
C GLN A 95 13.08 20.52 0.03
N PHE A 96 12.13 19.71 0.49
CA PHE A 96 11.99 18.31 0.12
C PHE A 96 10.76 18.04 -0.75
N THR A 97 10.96 17.24 -1.80
CA THR A 97 9.88 16.70 -2.63
C THR A 97 9.13 15.62 -1.85
N ASN A 98 7.83 15.83 -1.62
CA ASN A 98 6.99 14.82 -1.00
C ASN A 98 6.61 13.78 -2.05
N ILE A 99 6.82 12.51 -1.71
CA ILE A 99 6.39 11.38 -2.54
C ILE A 99 5.05 10.90 -1.98
N VAL A 100 4.02 10.93 -2.81
CA VAL A 100 2.69 10.45 -2.47
C VAL A 100 2.40 9.23 -3.33
N TYR A 101 2.20 8.08 -2.70
CA TYR A 101 1.74 6.89 -3.41
C TYR A 101 0.22 6.85 -3.35
N THR A 102 -0.43 6.37 -4.40
CA THR A 102 -1.89 6.17 -4.41
C THR A 102 -2.18 4.73 -4.74
N VAL A 103 -2.83 4.02 -3.82
CA VAL A 103 -3.38 2.68 -4.03
C VAL A 103 -4.77 2.84 -4.64
N ASP A 104 -5.05 2.12 -5.73
CA ASP A 104 -6.39 2.06 -6.29
C ASP A 104 -7.33 1.30 -5.33
N PRO A 105 -8.33 1.99 -4.73
CA PRO A 105 -9.19 1.39 -3.72
C PRO A 105 -10.29 0.49 -4.31
N SER A 106 -10.33 0.29 -5.62
CA SER A 106 -11.33 -0.57 -6.29
C SER A 106 -10.92 -2.04 -6.39
N ASN A 107 -9.63 -2.34 -6.21
CA ASN A 107 -9.08 -3.67 -6.48
C ASN A 107 -9.01 -4.58 -5.25
N ALA A 108 -8.23 -4.20 -4.24
CA ALA A 108 -7.91 -5.09 -3.11
C ALA A 108 -8.17 -4.49 -1.74
N PHE A 109 -8.03 -3.18 -1.57
CA PHE A 109 -8.15 -2.51 -0.28
C PHE A 109 -9.09 -1.33 -0.36
N ARG A 110 -9.94 -1.14 0.65
CA ARG A 110 -10.69 0.11 0.86
C ARG A 110 -10.87 0.33 2.35
N ILE A 111 -10.81 1.57 2.81
CA ILE A 111 -11.00 1.88 4.24
C ILE A 111 -12.48 2.12 4.55
N PHE A 112 -13.23 2.74 3.62
CA PHE A 112 -14.65 3.05 3.81
C PHE A 112 -15.50 2.42 2.71
N THR A 113 -16.51 1.65 3.08
CA THR A 113 -17.67 1.37 2.21
C THR A 113 -18.76 2.35 2.63
N GLU A 114 -19.55 2.82 1.67
CA GLU A 114 -20.85 3.43 1.98
C GLU A 114 -21.68 2.53 2.90
#